data_AF-A0A956CY41-F1
#
_entry.id   AF-A0A956CY41-F1
#
_cell.length_a   1.000
_cell.length_b   1.000
_cell.length_c   1.000
_cell.angle_alpha   90.00
_cell.angle_beta   90.00
_cell.angle_gamma   90.00
#
_symmetry.space_group_name_H-M   'P 1'
#
loop_
_entity.id
_entity.type
_entity.pdbx_description
1 polymer ?
#
loop_
_entity_poly.entity_id
_entity_poly.type
_entity_poly.pdbx_seq_one_letter_code
_entity_poly.pdbx_strand_id
1 'polypeptide(L)'
;MSTYLGVLRREIDDLRKELLPDPFDPLGNYADPSVRTRTRGFLLLAHASVETFLEEWARDIAKKAEKVWNTDGRITRPLAFLLCTMTEQMAVARDVSGSDTSDKMKDAVASAGCRSRPE
;
A
#
# COMPACT_ATOMS: atom_id res chain seq x y z
N MET A 1 3.80 -0.68 -19.60
CA MET A 1 4.14 0.17 -18.43
C MET A 1 3.69 1.62 -18.64
N SER A 2 3.96 2.26 -19.79
CA SER A 2 3.52 3.64 -20.07
C SER A 2 1.99 3.83 -20.17
N THR A 3 1.22 2.76 -20.40
CA THR A 3 -0.24 2.84 -20.55
C THR A 3 -0.97 3.01 -19.21
N TYR A 4 -0.54 2.32 -18.16
CA TYR A 4 -1.23 2.30 -16.86
C TYR A 4 -1.27 3.66 -16.16
N LEU A 5 -0.16 4.40 -16.19
CA LEU A 5 -0.12 5.77 -15.67
C LEU A 5 -1.05 6.70 -16.44
N GLY A 6 -1.20 6.50 -17.75
CA GLY A 6 -2.11 7.29 -18.59
C GLY A 6 -3.59 6.97 -18.38
N VAL A 7 -3.91 5.77 -17.87
CA VAL A 7 -5.27 5.39 -17.45
C VAL A 7 -5.57 6.02 -16.09
N LEU A 8 -4.70 5.82 -15.10
CA LEU A 8 -4.83 6.42 -13.77
C LEU A 8 -4.98 7.95 -13.83
N ARG A 9 -4.15 8.61 -14.65
CA ARG A 9 -4.22 10.06 -14.88
C ARG A 9 -5.62 10.48 -15.36
N ARG A 10 -6.16 9.76 -16.35
CA ARG A 10 -7.49 10.03 -16.90
C ARG A 10 -8.59 9.82 -15.87
N GLU A 11 -8.55 8.73 -15.13
CA GLU A 11 -9.54 8.46 -14.07
C GLU A 11 -9.55 9.56 -13.00
N ILE A 12 -8.37 9.97 -12.52
CA ILE A 12 -8.28 11.05 -11.53
C ILE A 12 -8.75 12.39 -12.11
N ASP A 13 -8.39 12.69 -13.37
CA ASP A 13 -8.82 13.92 -14.03
C ASP A 13 -10.35 13.95 -14.23
N ASP A 14 -10.98 12.82 -14.51
CA ASP A 14 -12.43 12.71 -14.65
C ASP A 14 -13.15 12.78 -13.30
N LEU A 15 -12.64 12.08 -12.28
CA LEU A 15 -13.13 12.20 -10.90
C LEU A 15 -13.05 13.65 -10.40
N ARG A 16 -11.98 14.37 -10.76
CA ARG A 16 -11.80 15.77 -10.39
C ARG A 16 -12.85 16.66 -11.04
N LYS A 17 -13.18 16.44 -12.32
CA LYS A 17 -14.23 17.23 -13.01
C LYS A 17 -15.62 17.01 -12.42
N GLU A 18 -15.93 15.77 -12.04
CA GLU A 18 -17.28 15.40 -11.59
C GLU A 18 -17.54 15.74 -10.11
N LEU A 19 -16.51 15.64 -9.26
CA LEU A 19 -16.70 15.63 -7.80
C LEU A 19 -16.09 16.82 -7.08
N LEU A 20 -15.07 17.47 -7.66
CA LEU A 20 -14.45 18.64 -7.02
C LEU A 20 -15.14 19.94 -7.44
N PRO A 21 -15.42 20.84 -6.49
CA PRO A 21 -15.95 22.16 -6.80
C PRO A 21 -14.87 23.06 -7.43
N ASP A 22 -15.31 24.07 -8.17
CA ASP A 22 -14.49 25.21 -8.60
C ASP A 22 -15.08 26.49 -7.97
N PRO A 23 -14.38 27.17 -7.03
CA PRO A 23 -13.00 26.94 -6.60
C PRO A 23 -12.84 25.76 -5.63
N PHE A 24 -11.74 25.02 -5.79
CA PHE A 24 -11.34 23.93 -4.90
C PHE A 24 -10.59 24.45 -3.66
N ASP A 25 -11.08 24.11 -2.48
CA ASP A 25 -10.39 24.28 -1.20
C ASP A 25 -9.75 22.95 -0.74
N PRO A 26 -8.41 22.87 -0.63
CA PRO A 26 -7.72 21.67 -0.15
C PRO A 26 -7.96 21.36 1.33
N LEU A 27 -8.37 22.35 2.14
CA LEU A 27 -8.72 22.12 3.54
C LEU A 27 -10.13 21.52 3.71
N GLY A 28 -10.92 21.53 2.65
CA GLY A 28 -12.27 20.98 2.67
C GLY A 28 -13.28 21.81 3.46
N ASN A 29 -13.01 23.10 3.68
CA ASN A 29 -13.89 24.00 4.42
C ASN A 29 -15.04 24.49 3.52
N TYR A 30 -15.91 23.55 3.15
CA TYR A 30 -17.13 23.85 2.39
C TYR A 30 -18.31 24.02 3.33
N ALA A 31 -19.01 25.16 3.20
CA ALA A 31 -20.23 25.44 3.93
C ALA A 31 -21.35 24.46 3.56
N ASP A 32 -21.50 24.15 2.27
CA ASP A 32 -22.49 23.20 1.76
C ASP A 32 -22.11 21.75 2.11
N PRO A 33 -22.94 21.02 2.88
CA PRO A 33 -22.76 19.60 3.13
C PRO A 33 -22.67 18.73 1.86
N SER A 34 -23.37 19.09 0.79
CA SER A 34 -23.39 18.34 -0.47
C SER A 34 -22.02 18.37 -1.17
N VAL A 35 -21.35 19.52 -1.15
CA VAL A 35 -20.02 19.74 -1.74
C VAL A 35 -18.96 19.00 -0.92
N ARG A 36 -19.09 19.03 0.42
CA ARG A 36 -18.22 18.29 1.32
C ARG A 36 -18.31 16.78 1.10
N THR A 37 -19.52 16.25 0.94
CA THR A 37 -19.73 14.82 0.65
C THR A 37 -19.12 14.42 -0.69
N ARG A 38 -19.32 15.22 -1.75
CA ARG A 38 -18.71 14.98 -3.07
C ARG A 38 -17.18 15.01 -3.02
N THR A 39 -16.60 15.98 -2.31
CA THR A 39 -15.14 16.08 -2.14
C THR A 39 -14.56 14.90 -1.37
N ARG A 40 -15.25 14.40 -0.34
CA ARG A 40 -14.85 13.17 0.36
C ARG A 40 -14.96 11.94 -0.55
N GLY A 41 -16.00 11.89 -1.38
CA GLY A 41 -16.15 10.87 -2.43
C GLY A 41 -14.99 10.88 -3.41
N PHE A 42 -14.55 12.07 -3.85
CA PHE A 42 -13.36 12.22 -4.69
C PHE A 42 -12.13 11.62 -4.02
N LEU A 43 -11.85 11.94 -2.76
CA LEU A 43 -10.69 11.41 -2.03
C LEU A 43 -10.73 9.88 -1.98
N LEU A 44 -11.87 9.31 -1.60
CA LEU A 44 -12.02 7.87 -1.49
C LEU A 44 -11.80 7.17 -2.84
N LEU A 45 -12.41 7.68 -3.90
CA LEU A 45 -12.31 7.10 -5.23
C LEU A 45 -10.92 7.28 -5.83
N ALA A 46 -10.29 8.44 -5.65
CA ALA A 46 -8.93 8.67 -6.08
C ALA A 46 -7.94 7.74 -5.36
N HIS A 47 -8.12 7.51 -4.06
CA HIS A 47 -7.35 6.51 -3.31
C HIS A 47 -7.54 5.11 -3.91
N ALA A 48 -8.78 4.69 -4.12
CA ALA A 48 -9.08 3.38 -4.71
C ALA A 48 -8.45 3.18 -6.10
N SER A 49 -8.48 4.21 -6.95
CA SER A 49 -7.81 4.17 -8.27
C SER A 49 -6.28 4.02 -8.13
N VAL A 50 -5.65 4.77 -7.23
CA VAL A 50 -4.20 4.67 -6.99
C VAL A 50 -3.83 3.30 -6.42
N GLU A 51 -4.59 2.79 -5.46
CA GLU A 51 -4.39 1.47 -4.88
C GLU A 51 -4.51 0.36 -5.94
N THR A 52 -5.53 0.43 -6.79
CA THR A 52 -5.74 -0.51 -7.90
C THR A 52 -4.54 -0.49 -8.86
N PHE A 53 -4.04 0.71 -9.21
CA PHE A 53 -2.85 0.84 -10.05
C PHE A 53 -1.60 0.19 -9.42
N LEU A 54 -1.37 0.42 -8.13
CA LEU A 54 -0.24 -0.18 -7.41
C LEU A 54 -0.37 -1.70 -7.34
N GLU A 55 -1.58 -2.21 -7.13
CA GLU A 55 -1.84 -3.66 -7.10
C GLU A 55 -1.57 -4.31 -8.46
N GLU A 56 -2.06 -3.73 -9.55
CA GLU A 56 -1.78 -4.23 -10.91
C GLU A 56 -0.28 -4.23 -11.21
N TRP A 57 0.42 -3.16 -10.83
CA TRP A 57 1.86 -3.06 -11.01
C TRP A 57 2.62 -4.13 -10.20
N ALA A 58 2.26 -4.31 -8.93
CA ALA A 58 2.84 -5.34 -8.07
C ALA A 58 2.57 -6.74 -8.62
N ARG A 59 1.36 -7.00 -9.12
CA ARG A 59 0.96 -8.26 -9.76
C ARG A 59 1.78 -8.55 -11.01
N ASP A 60 2.04 -7.54 -11.83
CA ASP A 60 2.90 -7.69 -13.01
C ASP A 60 4.35 -8.06 -12.66
N ILE A 61 4.89 -7.47 -11.57
CA ILE A 61 6.21 -7.82 -11.05
C ILE A 61 6.21 -9.27 -10.57
N ALA A 62 5.20 -9.67 -9.80
CA ALA A 62 5.07 -11.04 -9.29
C ALA A 62 4.98 -12.07 -10.43
N LYS A 63 4.15 -11.81 -11.44
CA LYS A 63 4.04 -12.67 -12.64
C LYS A 63 5.35 -12.79 -13.42
N LYS A 64 6.11 -11.70 -13.55
CA LYS A 64 7.43 -11.74 -14.19
C LYS A 64 8.41 -12.58 -13.39
N ALA A 65 8.39 -12.45 -12.07
CA ALA A 65 9.24 -13.20 -11.16
C ALA A 65 8.92 -14.70 -11.20
N GLU A 66 7.63 -15.06 -11.17
CA GLU A 66 7.14 -16.43 -11.34
C GLU A 66 7.56 -17.02 -12.71
N LYS A 67 7.38 -16.26 -13.80
CA LYS A 67 7.78 -16.71 -15.14
C LYS A 67 9.27 -17.06 -15.21
N VAL A 68 10.14 -16.22 -14.65
CA VAL A 68 11.59 -16.47 -14.61
C VAL A 68 11.92 -17.71 -13.78
N TRP A 69 11.22 -17.93 -12.68
CA TRP A 69 11.39 -19.13 -11.88
C TRP A 69 10.98 -20.39 -12.64
N ASN A 70 9.83 -20.36 -13.34
CA ASN A 70 9.34 -21.49 -14.12
C ASN A 70 10.23 -21.81 -15.33
N THR A 71 10.86 -20.82 -15.98
CA THR A 71 11.70 -21.08 -17.16
C THR A 71 13.14 -21.45 -16.79
N ASP A 72 13.73 -20.79 -15.79
CA ASP A 72 15.17 -20.87 -15.53
C ASP A 72 15.49 -21.53 -14.18
N GLY A 73 14.48 -21.82 -13.35
CA GLY A 73 14.66 -22.30 -11.98
C GLY A 73 15.24 -21.26 -11.03
N ARG A 74 15.40 -20.00 -11.45
CA ARG A 74 16.07 -18.95 -10.67
C ARG A 74 15.09 -18.19 -9.79
N ILE A 75 15.41 -18.10 -8.49
CA ILE A 75 14.65 -17.28 -7.54
C ILE A 75 15.09 -15.81 -7.69
N THR A 76 14.13 -14.95 -8.02
CA THR A 76 14.34 -13.50 -8.10
C THR A 76 13.97 -12.83 -6.77
N ARG A 77 14.49 -11.62 -6.51
CA ARG A 77 14.21 -10.88 -5.27
C ARG A 77 12.72 -10.71 -4.96
N PRO A 78 11.86 -10.33 -5.92
CA PRO A 78 10.42 -10.21 -5.66
C PRO A 78 9.80 -11.55 -5.24
N LEU A 79 10.21 -12.66 -5.86
CA LEU A 79 9.72 -13.99 -5.50
C LEU A 79 10.20 -14.41 -4.11
N ALA A 80 11.48 -14.17 -3.78
CA ALA A 80 12.01 -14.44 -2.46
C ALA A 80 11.24 -13.66 -1.37
N PHE A 81 10.98 -12.37 -1.60
CA PHE A 81 10.19 -11.56 -0.67
C PHE A 81 8.77 -12.12 -0.51
N LEU A 82 8.08 -12.44 -1.61
CA LEU A 82 6.76 -13.05 -1.57
C LEU A 82 6.75 -14.37 -0.80
N LEU A 83 7.73 -15.24 -1.02
CA LEU A 83 7.86 -16.51 -0.29
C LEU A 83 8.09 -16.28 1.21
N CYS A 84 8.99 -15.37 1.58
CA CYS A 84 9.22 -15.01 2.98
C CYS A 84 7.94 -14.49 3.66
N THR A 85 7.16 -13.64 2.99
CA THR A 85 5.88 -13.13 3.53
C THR A 85 4.79 -14.18 3.62
N MET A 86 4.92 -15.31 2.90
CA MET A 86 3.97 -16.43 3.00
C MET A 86 4.35 -17.38 4.15
N THR A 87 5.65 -17.54 4.42
CA THR A 87 6.15 -18.44 5.46
C THR A 87 6.09 -17.83 6.85
N GLU A 88 6.34 -16.53 6.95
CA GLU A 88 6.07 -15.76 8.16
C GLU A 88 4.77 -15.01 7.90
N GLN A 89 3.68 -15.40 8.57
CA GLN A 89 2.58 -14.46 8.73
C GLN A 89 3.13 -13.28 9.52
N MET A 90 3.70 -12.31 8.81
CA MET A 90 4.11 -11.04 9.37
C MET A 90 2.86 -10.48 10.03
N ALA A 91 2.83 -10.52 11.36
CA ALA A 91 1.80 -9.84 12.12
C ALA A 91 1.94 -8.36 11.76
N VAL A 92 1.15 -7.91 10.79
CA VAL A 92 1.05 -6.50 10.46
C VAL A 92 0.54 -5.86 11.73
N ALA A 93 1.41 -5.13 12.42
CA ALA A 93 1.05 -4.39 13.62
C ALA A 93 -0.13 -3.49 13.23
N ARG A 94 -1.33 -3.86 13.68
CA ARG A 94 -2.50 -3.02 13.58
C ARG A 94 -2.36 -1.94 14.63
N ASP A 95 -1.54 -0.94 14.31
CA ASP A 95 -1.70 0.43 14.81
C ASP A 95 -0.66 1.34 14.15
N VAL A 96 -1.13 2.15 13.20
CA VAL A 96 -0.54 3.47 12.92
C VAL A 96 -1.51 4.50 13.51
N SER A 97 -1.75 4.41 14.81
CA SER A 97 -2.54 5.37 15.57
C SER A 97 -2.29 5.15 17.05
N GLY A 98 -1.47 6.00 17.66
CA GLY A 98 -1.34 6.02 19.12
C GLY A 98 0.05 6.42 19.56
N SER A 99 0.16 7.64 20.05
CA SER A 99 1.22 8.09 20.94
C SER A 99 1.52 7.06 22.04
N ASP A 100 2.77 7.06 22.48
CA ASP A 100 3.32 6.37 23.67
C ASP A 100 3.83 4.94 23.46
N THR A 101 5.14 4.83 23.20
CA THR A 101 5.92 3.65 23.61
C THR A 101 7.43 3.96 23.68
N SER A 102 7.83 4.85 24.60
CA SER A 102 9.25 4.93 25.01
C SER A 102 9.67 3.76 25.92
N ASP A 103 8.73 3.01 26.49
CA ASP A 103 9.03 2.13 27.62
C ASP A 103 9.10 0.63 27.29
N LYS A 104 8.79 0.20 26.05
CA LYS A 104 8.85 -1.23 25.68
C LYS A 104 10.15 -1.68 25.01
N MET A 105 11.11 -0.77 24.78
CA MET A 105 12.38 -1.12 24.11
C MET A 105 13.40 -1.83 25.04
N LYS A 106 13.18 -1.85 26.36
CA LYS A 106 14.10 -2.51 27.31
C LYS A 106 13.88 -4.01 27.45
N ASP A 107 12.65 -4.49 27.25
CA ASP A 107 12.32 -5.89 27.53
C ASP A 107 12.53 -6.83 26.33
N ALA A 108 12.55 -6.31 25.10
CA ALA A 108 12.76 -7.11 23.89
C ALA A 108 14.25 -7.49 23.65
N VAL A 109 15.19 -6.71 24.20
CA VAL A 109 16.64 -7.02 24.11
C VAL A 109 17.04 -8.14 25.08
N ALA A 110 16.27 -8.37 26.14
CA ALA A 110 16.56 -9.40 27.15
C ALA A 110 16.19 -10.83 26.72
N SER A 111 15.27 -11.02 25.75
CA SER A 111 14.81 -12.34 25.31
C SER A 111 15.50 -12.88 24.06
N ALA A 112 16.34 -12.07 23.39
CA ALA A 112 17.14 -12.49 22.24
C ALA A 112 18.47 -13.19 22.63
N GLY A 113 18.80 -13.25 23.93
CA GLY A 113 19.94 -13.97 24.46
C GLY A 113 19.57 -15.41 24.86
N CYS A 114 20.27 -16.39 24.28
CA CYS A 114 20.29 -17.81 24.63
C CYS A 114 19.17 -18.69 24.05
N ARG A 115 19.50 -19.36 22.93
CA ARG A 115 19.28 -20.81 22.80
C ARG A 115 20.34 -21.42 21.89
N SER A 116 21.34 -22.00 22.54
CA SER A 116 22.37 -22.86 21.97
C SER A 116 21.75 -24.10 21.31
N ARG A 117 22.28 -24.42 20.14
CA ARG A 117 22.02 -25.62 19.33
C ARG A 117 22.63 -26.86 20.03
N PRO A 118 21.93 -27.99 20.21
CA PRO A 118 22.58 -29.28 20.34
C PRO A 118 22.65 -30.00 18.99
N GLU A 119 23.68 -30.83 18.88
CA GLU A 119 24.11 -31.62 17.71
C GLU A 119 23.09 -32.68 17.26
#